data_AF-A0A094E5W3-F1
#
_entry.id   AF-A0A094E5W3-F1
#
_cell.length_a   1.000
_cell.length_b   1.000
_cell.length_c   1.000
_cell.angle_alpha   90.00
_cell.angle_beta   90.00
_cell.angle_gamma   90.00
#
_symmetry.space_group_name_H-M   'P 1'
#
loop_
_entity.id
_entity.type
_entity.pdbx_description
1 polymer ?
#
loop_
_entity_poly.entity_id
_entity_poly.type
_entity_poly.pdbx_seq_one_letter_code
_entity_poly.pdbx_strand_id
1 'polypeptide(L)'
;MSRYEAPDAPSAGSSIEELESAVRAAGISSTYLRLRQRALSHLEKDGRGKTEWLAGNEQTSRVLEDVERELAETKEEIERVVSERRTRQEGVGAEMEVLERTWKTGVGRVVETGVAAEELRRERIERLGA
;
A
#
# COMPACT_ATOMS: atom_id res chain seq x y z
N MET A 1 1.29 -41.51 -8.49
CA MET A 1 -0.14 -41.61 -8.86
C MET A 1 -0.72 -40.21 -8.94
N SER A 2 -1.16 -39.78 -10.12
CA SER A 2 -2.06 -38.63 -10.21
C SER A 2 -3.38 -38.99 -9.51
N ARG A 3 -4.01 -38.05 -8.79
CA ARG A 3 -5.18 -38.28 -7.92
C ARG A 3 -6.39 -38.93 -8.64
N TYR A 4 -6.42 -38.90 -9.97
CA TYR A 4 -7.52 -39.40 -10.80
C TYR A 4 -7.12 -40.53 -11.75
N GLU A 5 -5.87 -40.99 -11.66
CA GLU A 5 -5.40 -42.09 -12.48
C GLU A 5 -5.92 -43.41 -11.91
N ALA A 6 -6.32 -44.34 -12.78
CA ALA A 6 -6.78 -45.65 -12.35
C ALA A 6 -5.64 -46.38 -11.62
N PRO A 7 -5.90 -47.00 -10.46
CA PRO A 7 -4.86 -47.79 -9.78
C PRO A 7 -4.51 -49.02 -10.62
N ASP A 8 -3.23 -49.35 -10.67
CA ASP A 8 -2.74 -50.56 -11.35
C ASP A 8 -3.28 -51.82 -10.67
N ALA A 9 -3.72 -52.78 -11.49
CA ALA A 9 -4.19 -54.06 -10.99
C ALA A 9 -2.98 -54.95 -10.58
N PRO A 10 -3.03 -55.59 -9.41
CA PRO A 10 -2.00 -56.53 -9.00
C PRO A 10 -1.96 -57.75 -9.94
N SER A 11 -0.77 -58.31 -10.14
CA SER A 11 -0.54 -59.44 -11.04
C SER A 11 -0.75 -60.79 -10.33
N ALA A 12 -0.87 -61.88 -11.09
CA ALA A 12 -1.05 -63.23 -10.51
C ALA A 12 0.12 -63.69 -9.60
N GLY A 13 1.28 -63.03 -9.65
CA GLY A 13 2.44 -63.30 -8.79
C GLY A 13 2.63 -62.31 -7.64
N SER A 14 1.69 -61.39 -7.41
CA SER A 14 1.82 -60.36 -6.39
C SER A 14 1.77 -60.92 -4.96
N SER A 15 2.54 -60.33 -4.05
CA SER A 15 2.56 -60.73 -2.63
C SER A 15 1.25 -60.37 -1.94
N ILE A 16 1.01 -60.97 -0.76
CA ILE A 16 -0.15 -60.62 0.06
C ILE A 16 -0.11 -59.14 0.46
N GLU A 17 1.06 -58.60 0.81
CA GLU A 17 1.18 -57.17 1.15
C GLU A 17 0.87 -56.24 -0.03
N GLU A 18 1.29 -56.63 -1.24
CA GLU A 18 0.99 -55.89 -2.48
C GLU A 18 -0.51 -55.89 -2.79
N LEU A 19 -1.17 -57.04 -2.63
CA LEU A 19 -2.61 -57.19 -2.81
C LEU A 19 -3.38 -56.33 -1.79
N GLU A 20 -3.01 -56.38 -0.52
CA GLU A 20 -3.64 -55.56 0.51
C GLU A 20 -3.45 -54.05 0.26
N SER A 21 -2.25 -53.65 -0.19
CA SER A 21 -1.96 -52.26 -0.54
C SER A 21 -2.82 -51.80 -1.72
N ALA A 22 -2.95 -52.63 -2.76
CA ALA A 22 -3.80 -52.35 -3.92
C ALA A 22 -5.28 -52.23 -3.53
N VAL A 23 -5.80 -53.12 -2.68
CA VAL A 23 -7.19 -53.05 -2.18
C VAL A 23 -7.43 -51.79 -1.35
N ARG A 24 -6.49 -51.44 -0.46
CA ARG A 24 -6.58 -50.19 0.34
C ARG A 24 -6.59 -48.97 -0.57
N ALA A 25 -5.69 -48.90 -1.54
CA ALA A 25 -5.64 -47.80 -2.51
C ALA A 25 -6.92 -47.70 -3.35
N ALA A 26 -7.42 -48.82 -3.86
CA ALA A 26 -8.68 -48.87 -4.61
C ALA A 26 -9.89 -48.44 -3.76
N GLY A 27 -9.95 -48.84 -2.49
CA GLY A 27 -10.98 -48.42 -1.55
C GLY A 27 -10.97 -46.91 -1.28
N ILE A 28 -9.79 -46.33 -1.09
CA ILE A 28 -9.62 -44.87 -0.92
C ILE A 28 -10.07 -44.13 -2.17
N SER A 29 -9.60 -44.56 -3.35
CA SER A 29 -9.98 -43.96 -4.63
C SER A 29 -11.48 -44.06 -4.90
N SER A 30 -12.10 -45.21 -4.60
CA SER A 30 -13.55 -45.40 -4.76
C SER A 30 -14.36 -44.46 -3.87
N THR A 31 -14.01 -44.36 -2.59
CA THR A 31 -14.69 -43.45 -1.65
C THR A 31 -14.55 -41.99 -2.09
N TYR A 32 -13.34 -41.58 -2.50
CA TYR A 32 -13.10 -40.22 -2.98
C TYR A 32 -13.95 -39.90 -4.23
N LEU A 33 -13.99 -40.80 -5.21
CA LEU A 33 -14.78 -40.60 -6.44
C LEU A 33 -16.28 -40.51 -6.14
N ARG A 34 -16.81 -41.32 -5.21
CA ARG A 34 -18.21 -41.23 -4.77
C ARG A 34 -18.51 -39.88 -4.11
N LEU A 35 -17.63 -39.40 -3.23
CA LEU A 35 -17.78 -38.08 -2.60
C LEU A 35 -17.73 -36.96 -3.64
N ARG A 36 -16.82 -37.03 -4.60
CA ARG A 36 -16.71 -36.05 -5.69
C ARG A 36 -17.95 -36.03 -6.57
N GLN A 37 -18.46 -37.20 -6.95
CA GLN A 37 -19.71 -37.30 -7.72
C GLN A 37 -20.88 -36.68 -6.95
N ARG A 38 -20.99 -36.95 -5.64
CA ARG A 38 -22.00 -36.33 -4.79
C ARG A 38 -21.84 -34.81 -4.75
N ALA A 39 -20.62 -34.30 -4.57
CA ALA A 39 -20.35 -32.86 -4.53
C ALA A 39 -20.70 -32.17 -5.86
N LEU A 40 -20.31 -32.76 -7.00
CA LEU A 40 -20.67 -32.24 -8.33
C LEU A 40 -22.18 -32.27 -8.55
N SER A 41 -22.85 -33.35 -8.14
CA SER A 41 -24.31 -33.44 -8.25
C SER A 41 -25.01 -32.35 -7.44
N HIS A 42 -24.48 -31.97 -6.28
CA HIS A 42 -25.03 -30.87 -5.48
C HIS A 42 -24.81 -29.51 -6.14
N LEU A 43 -23.66 -29.29 -6.79
CA LEU A 43 -23.36 -28.07 -7.53
C LEU A 43 -24.24 -27.91 -8.77
N GLU A 44 -24.48 -29.00 -9.50
CA GLU A 44 -25.32 -29.00 -10.71
C GLU A 44 -26.80 -28.93 -10.38
N LYS A 45 -27.21 -29.59 -9.28
CA LYS A 45 -28.62 -29.67 -8.88
C LYS A 45 -29.20 -28.27 -8.67
N ASP A 46 -30.31 -28.04 -9.37
CA ASP A 46 -31.07 -26.79 -9.34
C ASP A 46 -30.21 -25.55 -9.73
N GLY A 47 -29.10 -25.75 -10.43
CA GLY A 47 -28.20 -24.67 -10.86
C GLY A 47 -27.47 -23.96 -9.71
N ARG A 48 -27.39 -24.57 -8.52
CA ARG A 48 -26.81 -23.96 -7.31
C ARG A 48 -25.42 -23.38 -7.52
N GLY A 49 -24.54 -24.10 -8.21
CA GLY A 49 -23.18 -23.64 -8.49
C GLY A 49 -23.14 -22.33 -9.27
N LYS A 50 -24.05 -22.14 -10.23
CA LYS A 50 -24.17 -20.86 -10.96
C LYS A 50 -24.65 -19.74 -10.04
N THR A 51 -25.68 -20.01 -9.23
CA THR A 51 -26.25 -19.01 -8.31
C THR A 51 -25.25 -18.56 -7.26
N GLU A 52 -24.54 -19.49 -6.63
CA GLU A 52 -23.50 -19.18 -5.65
C GLU A 52 -22.32 -18.43 -6.27
N TRP A 53 -21.91 -18.83 -7.48
CA TRP A 53 -20.86 -18.11 -8.21
C TRP A 53 -21.26 -16.68 -8.55
N LEU A 54 -22.49 -16.46 -9.04
CA LEU A 54 -22.99 -15.12 -9.35
C LEU A 54 -23.12 -14.25 -8.09
N ALA A 55 -23.58 -14.82 -6.98
CA ALA A 55 -23.66 -14.12 -5.70
C ALA A 55 -22.27 -13.71 -5.18
N GLY A 56 -21.29 -14.60 -5.30
CA GLY A 56 -19.89 -14.29 -4.96
C GLY A 56 -19.30 -13.21 -5.87
N ASN A 57 -19.62 -13.23 -7.17
CA ASN A 57 -19.21 -12.20 -8.11
C ASN A 57 -19.84 -10.84 -7.76
N GLU A 58 -21.14 -10.80 -7.50
CA GLU A 58 -21.85 -9.58 -7.07
C GLU A 58 -21.26 -9.01 -5.77
N GLN A 59 -20.98 -9.86 -4.77
CA GLN A 59 -20.32 -9.45 -3.54
C GLN A 59 -18.94 -8.83 -3.82
N THR A 60 -18.15 -9.47 -4.69
CA THR A 60 -16.81 -8.98 -5.06
C THR A 60 -16.89 -7.64 -5.78
N SER A 61 -17.86 -7.47 -6.69
CA SER A 61 -18.10 -6.20 -7.38
C SER A 61 -18.46 -5.07 -6.41
N ARG A 62 -19.33 -5.34 -5.41
CA ARG A 62 -19.66 -4.33 -4.39
C ARG A 62 -18.44 -3.92 -3.56
N VAL A 63 -17.62 -4.89 -3.15
CA VAL A 63 -16.36 -4.59 -2.43
C VAL A 63 -15.43 -3.72 -3.28
N LEU A 64 -15.32 -4.01 -4.59
CA LEU A 64 -14.53 -3.20 -5.50
C LEU A 64 -15.07 -1.77 -5.60
N GLU A 65 -16.36 -1.59 -5.84
CA GLU A 65 -17.02 -0.28 -5.93
C GLU A 65 -16.84 0.55 -4.65
N ASP A 66 -16.96 -0.08 -3.48
CA ASP A 66 -16.77 0.57 -2.19
C ASP A 66 -15.32 1.07 -2.01
N VAL A 67 -14.33 0.23 -2.34
CA VAL A 67 -12.92 0.60 -2.26
C VAL A 67 -12.54 1.68 -3.29
N GLU A 68 -13.11 1.61 -4.50
CA GLU A 68 -12.90 2.65 -5.52
C GLU A 68 -13.49 4.00 -5.10
N ARG A 69 -14.66 3.98 -4.43
CA ARG A 69 -15.27 5.19 -3.85
C ARG A 69 -14.40 5.77 -2.73
N GLU A 70 -13.97 4.95 -1.77
CA GLU A 70 -13.07 5.39 -0.69
C GLU A 70 -11.77 5.98 -1.24
N LEU A 71 -11.21 5.38 -2.30
CA LEU A 71 -10.02 5.89 -2.96
C LEU A 71 -10.25 7.26 -3.61
N ALA A 72 -11.40 7.46 -4.27
CA ALA A 72 -11.75 8.73 -4.89
C ALA A 72 -11.92 9.83 -3.84
N GLU A 73 -12.68 9.55 -2.79
CA GLU A 73 -12.90 10.47 -1.65
C GLU A 73 -11.57 10.86 -0.99
N THR A 74 -10.71 9.87 -0.71
CA THR A 74 -9.39 10.12 -0.10
C THR A 74 -8.50 10.99 -0.99
N LYS A 75 -8.53 10.78 -2.32
CA LYS A 75 -7.76 11.61 -3.27
C LYS A 75 -8.24 13.06 -3.26
N GLU A 76 -9.56 13.28 -3.24
CA GLU A 76 -10.13 14.63 -3.17
C GLU A 76 -9.75 15.33 -1.87
N GLU A 77 -9.78 14.62 -0.73
CA GLU A 77 -9.33 15.15 0.55
C GLU A 77 -7.85 15.56 0.53
N ILE A 78 -6.98 14.73 -0.06
CA ILE A 78 -5.57 15.04 -0.23
C ILE A 78 -5.39 16.28 -1.09
N GLU A 79 -6.06 16.37 -2.23
CA GLU A 79 -5.98 17.53 -3.13
C GLU A 79 -6.41 18.82 -2.44
N ARG A 80 -7.51 18.77 -1.65
CA ARG A 80 -7.96 19.90 -0.84
C ARG A 80 -6.89 20.34 0.16
N VAL A 81 -6.34 19.40 0.94
CA VAL A 81 -5.31 19.72 1.95
C VAL A 81 -4.04 20.27 1.30
N VAL A 82 -3.61 19.71 0.17
CA VAL A 82 -2.44 20.18 -0.58
C VAL A 82 -2.67 21.60 -1.11
N SER A 83 -3.86 21.87 -1.64
CA SER A 83 -4.25 23.20 -2.11
C SER A 83 -4.26 24.22 -0.97
N GLU A 84 -4.91 23.91 0.15
CA GLU A 84 -4.95 24.77 1.34
C GLU A 84 -3.53 25.06 1.88
N ARG A 85 -2.68 24.02 1.95
CA ARG A 85 -1.29 24.17 2.37
C ARG A 85 -0.53 25.11 1.44
N ARG A 86 -0.68 24.93 0.13
CA ARG A 86 -0.03 25.75 -0.89
C ARG A 86 -0.45 27.21 -0.76
N THR A 87 -1.75 27.48 -0.69
CA THR A 87 -2.26 28.85 -0.55
C THR A 87 -1.73 29.53 0.71
N ARG A 88 -1.68 28.83 1.85
CA ARG A 88 -1.11 29.39 3.09
C ARG A 88 0.38 29.70 2.95
N GLN A 89 1.14 28.81 2.34
CA GLN A 89 2.59 28.99 2.15
C GLN A 89 2.89 30.13 1.18
N GLU A 90 2.19 30.19 0.05
CA GLU A 90 2.32 31.28 -0.92
C GLU A 90 1.87 32.62 -0.32
N GLY A 91 0.81 32.62 0.51
CA GLY A 91 0.30 33.83 1.16
C GLY A 91 1.29 34.50 2.12
N VAL A 92 2.19 33.74 2.76
CA VAL A 92 3.21 34.29 3.67
C VAL A 92 4.56 34.53 2.98
N GLY A 93 4.74 34.09 1.73
CA GLY A 93 6.02 34.16 1.02
C GLY A 93 6.54 35.60 0.88
N ALA A 94 5.68 36.54 0.47
CA ALA A 94 6.05 37.94 0.33
C ALA A 94 6.45 38.59 1.68
N GLU A 95 5.76 38.24 2.76
CA GLU A 95 6.11 38.72 4.11
C GLU A 95 7.48 38.18 4.55
N MET A 96 7.75 36.90 4.30
CA MET A 96 9.05 36.28 4.59
C MET A 96 10.18 36.96 3.83
N GLU A 97 9.99 37.28 2.55
CA GLU A 97 10.98 38.02 1.75
C GLU A 97 11.22 39.44 2.29
N VAL A 98 10.17 40.14 2.73
CA VAL A 98 10.30 41.46 3.37
C VAL A 98 11.07 41.37 4.68
N LEU A 99 10.75 40.39 5.53
CA LEU A 99 11.44 40.16 6.79
C LEU A 99 12.92 39.84 6.55
N GLU A 100 13.23 38.98 5.59
CA GLU A 100 14.60 38.63 5.23
C GLU A 100 15.39 39.84 4.75
N ARG A 101 14.82 40.63 3.82
CA ARG A 101 15.46 41.86 3.31
C ARG A 101 15.68 42.89 4.42
N THR A 102 14.67 43.11 5.25
CA THR A 102 14.74 44.05 6.38
C THR A 102 15.81 43.62 7.39
N TRP A 103 15.86 42.32 7.71
CA TRP A 103 16.86 41.77 8.61
C TRP A 103 18.28 41.94 8.06
N LYS A 104 18.53 41.54 6.80
CA LYS A 104 19.85 41.71 6.15
C LYS A 104 20.29 43.17 6.16
N THR A 105 19.38 44.08 5.85
CA THR A 105 19.65 45.53 5.84
C THR A 105 19.95 46.05 7.25
N GLY A 106 19.17 45.64 8.25
CA GLY A 106 19.38 46.02 9.64
C GLY A 106 20.74 45.56 10.18
N VAL A 107 21.09 44.30 9.93
CA VAL A 107 22.41 43.75 10.29
C VAL A 107 23.53 44.52 9.60
N GLY A 108 23.41 44.79 8.29
CA GLY A 108 24.39 45.57 7.54
C GLY A 108 24.63 46.96 8.16
N ARG A 109 23.55 47.69 8.49
CA ARG A 109 23.65 49.02 9.12
C ARG A 109 24.31 48.98 10.51
N VAL A 110 24.02 47.95 11.32
CA VAL A 110 24.67 47.79 12.64
C VAL A 110 26.17 47.57 12.47
N VAL A 111 26.58 46.78 11.48
CA VAL A 111 28.00 46.56 11.19
C VAL A 111 28.66 47.85 10.69
N GLU A 112 28.07 48.54 9.72
CA GLU A 112 28.59 49.80 9.18
C GLU A 112 28.74 50.88 10.27
N THR A 113 27.73 51.03 11.12
CA THR A 113 27.79 51.99 12.24
C THR A 113 28.82 51.59 13.28
N GLY A 114 28.99 50.30 13.55
CA GLY A 114 30.04 49.79 14.44
C GLY A 114 31.44 50.09 13.92
N VAL A 115 31.68 49.89 12.61
CA VAL A 115 32.95 50.23 11.97
C VAL A 115 33.21 51.74 12.04
N ALA A 116 32.25 52.57 11.64
CA ALA A 116 32.40 54.02 11.67
C ALA A 116 32.66 54.56 13.09
N ALA A 117 32.01 53.99 14.12
CA ALA A 117 32.25 54.37 15.51
C ALA A 117 33.66 54.00 15.99
N GLU A 118 34.18 52.83 15.57
CA GLU A 118 35.54 52.38 15.89
C GLU A 118 36.61 53.22 15.17
N GLU A 119 36.39 53.57 13.89
CA GLU A 119 37.26 54.49 13.14
C GLU A 119 37.34 55.85 13.82
N LEU A 120 36.20 56.45 14.16
CA LEU A 120 36.15 57.72 14.89
C LEU A 120 36.86 57.64 16.25
N ARG A 121 36.73 56.52 16.96
CA ARG A 121 37.44 56.29 18.22
C ARG A 121 38.95 56.31 18.01
N ARG A 122 39.46 55.65 16.96
CA ARG A 122 40.90 55.61 16.63
C ARG A 122 41.43 56.99 16.25
N GLU A 123 40.74 57.72 15.37
CA GLU A 123 41.11 59.10 15.00
C GLU A 123 41.20 60.02 16.23
N ARG A 124 40.26 59.88 17.17
CA ARG A 124 40.25 60.67 18.41
C ARG A 124 41.45 60.33 19.31
N ILE A 125 41.81 59.05 19.42
CA ILE A 125 42.99 58.61 20.19
C ILE A 125 44.26 59.17 19.54
N GLU A 126 44.38 59.12 18.22
CA GLU A 126 45.54 59.67 17.50
C GLU A 126 45.67 61.20 17.68
N ARG A 127 44.55 61.94 17.62
CA ARG A 127 44.56 63.41 17.84
C ARG A 127 44.83 63.84 19.28
N LEU A 128 44.50 63.02 20.28
CA LEU A 128 44.69 63.33 21.71
C LEU A 128 45.97 62.73 22.29
N GLY A 129 46.57 61.76 21.59
CA GLY A 129 47.83 61.11 21.96
C GLY A 129 49.08 61.76 21.36
N ALA A 130 48.91 62.83 20.56
CA ALA A 130 49.96 63.73 20.07
C ALA A 130 49.83 65.10 20.75
#